data_AF-A0A660M080-F1
#
_entry.id   AF-A0A660M080-F1
#
_cell.length_a   1.000
_cell.length_b   1.000
_cell.length_c   1.000
_cell.angle_alpha   90.00
_cell.angle_beta   90.00
_cell.angle_gamma   90.00
#
_symmetry.space_group_name_H-M   'P 1'
#
loop_
_entity.id
_entity.type
_entity.pdbx_description
1 polymer ?
#
loop_
_entity_poly.entity_id
_entity_poly.type
_entity_poly.pdbx_seq_one_letter_code
_entity_poly.pdbx_strand_id
1 'polypeptide(L)'
;RTTEQAFGDKLHTYTIVDAITDKNVLPFRIDYIRTIREADEVDDQQKVRDIDRERALNAPERIRNVVQYIREHFDQKTMRNAKSYAFTRLMNVHEVASARDRAAVEEAKDKVRLSGFNSIFAVSSIDTAKLYYNEFKRQQAKLPEVKRLKIATIYSYGANDPDLEMDGMDDENSENTEGLDVSSRDFLEGVIRDYNATFGTNYDTSAERFQNYYKDVSLRMKNREIDLLIVVNMFLTGFDATTLNTLWVDKNLRMHGLIQAYSRTNRILNSIKTYGNIVTFRNLEKATNKALALFGDKNASGIVLLRPFRDYYEGYEDAGKKTPGYVDLITELKNKFPVGEIIASEQEQKEFVKLYGAILRVKNILSSFDEFVGQEILSQRDVQDYHSMYIDLYNELRPKSDENKENINDDLVFEMELIKQVEINIDYILELIRQYHDSHLNNKEILVDIDKAVNSSIELRNKKDLIEQFIASLTVDSSVDSDWQEFVKSRKIKELDQIIDDEKLDKKATYTFVENAFRDGYIQSTGTGLSGILPPISRFSADGERSKKRETVLEKLRDFFDRFFGISSGKL
;
A
#
# COMPACT_ATOMS: atom_id res chain seq x y z
N ARG A 1 5.17 -41.49 -3.02
CA ARG A 1 4.40 -41.91 -1.83
C ARG A 1 3.45 -40.76 -1.51
N THR A 2 2.14 -40.95 -1.49
CA THR A 2 1.19 -39.87 -1.19
C THR A 2 1.29 -39.45 0.29
N THR A 3 0.81 -38.26 0.64
CA THR A 3 0.78 -37.79 2.04
C THR A 3 0.07 -38.78 2.96
N GLU A 4 -1.06 -39.35 2.51
CA GLU A 4 -1.81 -40.38 3.26
C GLU A 4 -1.00 -41.68 3.43
N GLN A 5 -0.27 -42.12 2.40
CA GLN A 5 0.64 -43.27 2.51
C GLN A 5 1.82 -42.99 3.45
N ALA A 6 2.20 -41.73 3.65
CA ALA A 6 3.31 -41.32 4.51
C ALA A 6 2.87 -41.11 5.97
N PHE A 7 1.71 -40.49 6.18
CA PHE A 7 1.27 -39.95 7.47
C PHE A 7 -0.06 -40.51 7.98
N GLY A 8 -0.78 -41.33 7.19
CA GLY A 8 -2.09 -41.89 7.54
C GLY A 8 -3.26 -40.96 7.21
N ASP A 9 -4.39 -41.19 7.88
CA ASP A 9 -5.65 -40.50 7.61
C ASP A 9 -5.58 -38.99 7.88
N LYS A 10 -6.35 -38.22 7.11
CA LYS A 10 -6.48 -36.78 7.28
C LYS A 10 -7.28 -36.45 8.55
N LEU A 11 -6.60 -36.07 9.62
CA LEU A 11 -7.22 -35.78 10.92
C LEU A 11 -8.15 -34.57 10.92
N HIS A 12 -7.76 -33.50 10.23
CA HIS A 12 -8.53 -32.26 10.13
C HIS A 12 -8.14 -31.50 8.85
N THR A 13 -8.94 -30.53 8.42
CA THR A 13 -8.61 -29.67 7.28
C THR A 13 -9.11 -28.26 7.53
N TYR A 14 -8.23 -27.29 7.35
CA TYR A 14 -8.54 -25.88 7.31
C TYR A 14 -8.02 -25.34 5.98
N THR A 15 -8.93 -24.93 5.11
CA THR A 15 -8.66 -24.56 3.72
C THR A 15 -8.56 -23.05 3.56
N ILE A 16 -8.14 -22.60 2.37
CA ILE A 16 -8.16 -21.18 2.02
C ILE A 16 -9.59 -20.61 2.02
N VAL A 17 -10.59 -21.45 1.73
CA VAL A 17 -12.00 -21.06 1.76
C VAL A 17 -12.42 -20.70 3.18
N ASP A 18 -12.04 -21.53 4.15
CA ASP A 18 -12.30 -21.29 5.57
C ASP A 18 -11.58 -20.01 6.03
N ALA A 19 -10.31 -19.86 5.67
CA ALA A 19 -9.51 -18.67 6.00
C ALA A 19 -10.09 -17.36 5.44
N ILE A 20 -10.67 -17.37 4.24
CA ILE A 20 -11.33 -16.19 3.66
C ILE A 20 -12.67 -15.93 4.36
N THR A 21 -13.43 -17.00 4.63
CA THR A 21 -14.73 -16.91 5.32
C THR A 21 -14.57 -16.32 6.74
N ASP A 22 -13.53 -16.74 7.44
CA ASP A 22 -13.15 -16.26 8.77
C ASP A 22 -12.49 -14.87 8.75
N LYS A 23 -12.28 -14.28 7.56
CA LYS A 23 -11.57 -13.00 7.37
C LYS A 23 -10.14 -13.01 7.93
N ASN A 24 -9.48 -14.17 7.88
CA ASN A 24 -8.06 -14.33 8.23
C ASN A 24 -7.14 -14.03 7.03
N VAL A 25 -7.64 -14.19 5.81
CA VAL A 25 -6.96 -13.79 4.57
C VAL A 25 -7.96 -13.16 3.61
N LEU A 26 -7.45 -12.40 2.64
CA LEU A 26 -8.26 -11.72 1.64
C LEU A 26 -8.61 -12.65 0.45
N PRO A 27 -9.69 -12.36 -0.29
CA PRO A 27 -9.96 -13.02 -1.58
C PRO A 27 -9.01 -12.53 -2.68
N PHE A 28 -9.07 -13.16 -3.85
CA PHE A 28 -8.28 -12.78 -5.03
C PHE A 28 -9.13 -12.10 -6.11
N ARG A 29 -8.56 -11.09 -6.76
CA ARG A 29 -9.03 -10.62 -8.07
C ARG A 29 -8.07 -11.14 -9.13
N ILE A 30 -8.58 -11.72 -10.21
CA ILE A 30 -7.75 -12.22 -11.31
C ILE A 30 -8.14 -11.53 -12.61
N ASP A 31 -7.19 -10.81 -13.19
CA ASP A 31 -7.32 -10.19 -14.50
C ASP A 31 -6.47 -10.96 -15.53
N TYR A 32 -7.07 -11.29 -16.68
CA TYR A 32 -6.40 -11.97 -17.79
C TYR A 32 -6.11 -10.99 -18.92
N ILE A 33 -4.84 -10.63 -19.09
CA ILE A 33 -4.40 -9.71 -20.14
C ILE A 33 -3.99 -10.53 -21.36
N ARG A 34 -4.84 -10.50 -22.40
CA ARG A 34 -4.59 -11.21 -23.65
C ARG A 34 -3.41 -10.58 -24.39
N THR A 35 -2.26 -11.24 -24.37
CA THR A 35 -1.03 -10.78 -25.06
C THR A 35 -0.78 -11.47 -26.40
N ILE A 36 -1.40 -12.63 -26.62
CA ILE A 36 -1.32 -13.42 -27.86
C ILE A 36 -2.74 -13.93 -28.19
N ARG A 37 -3.09 -14.00 -29.48
CA ARG A 37 -4.27 -14.73 -29.95
C ARG A 37 -3.98 -16.23 -29.87
N GLU A 38 -4.19 -16.85 -28.71
CA GLU A 38 -4.20 -18.31 -28.60
C GLU A 38 -5.54 -18.86 -29.11
N ALA A 39 -5.52 -20.00 -29.81
CA ALA A 39 -6.74 -20.78 -30.03
C ALA A 39 -7.11 -21.46 -28.70
N ASP A 40 -8.38 -21.41 -28.29
CA ASP A 40 -8.88 -21.83 -26.97
C ASP A 40 -8.70 -23.34 -26.65
N GLU A 41 -8.11 -24.10 -27.58
CA GLU A 41 -7.88 -25.54 -27.49
C GLU A 41 -6.43 -25.89 -27.91
N VAL A 42 -5.55 -26.03 -26.93
CA VAL A 42 -4.34 -26.84 -27.11
C VAL A 42 -4.29 -27.85 -25.98
N ASP A 43 -4.52 -29.11 -26.36
CA ASP A 43 -4.37 -30.31 -25.54
C ASP A 43 -2.92 -30.41 -25.01
N ASP A 44 -2.81 -30.78 -23.73
CA ASP A 44 -1.62 -30.68 -22.86
C ASP A 44 -0.54 -31.75 -23.18
N GLN A 45 -0.46 -32.22 -24.43
CA GLN A 45 0.43 -33.32 -24.83
C GLN A 45 1.15 -33.03 -26.15
N GLN A 46 2.18 -32.16 -26.15
CA GLN A 46 3.26 -32.22 -27.15
C GLN A 46 4.43 -31.29 -26.79
N LYS A 47 5.46 -31.84 -26.13
CA LYS A 47 6.74 -31.16 -25.79
C LYS A 47 7.49 -30.54 -26.99
N VAL A 48 7.07 -30.82 -28.24
CA VAL A 48 7.63 -30.24 -29.47
C VAL A 48 6.98 -28.89 -29.85
N ARG A 49 5.80 -28.54 -29.30
CA ARG A 49 5.14 -27.23 -29.49
C ARG A 49 5.62 -26.16 -28.49
N ASP A 50 6.25 -26.57 -27.40
CA ASP A 50 6.60 -25.67 -26.28
C ASP A 50 7.76 -24.72 -26.62
N ILE A 51 8.72 -25.12 -27.46
CA ILE A 51 9.85 -24.26 -27.87
C ILE A 51 9.37 -23.07 -28.71
N ASP A 52 8.52 -23.31 -29.70
CA ASP A 52 7.96 -22.23 -30.52
C ASP A 52 7.03 -21.33 -29.71
N ARG A 53 6.34 -21.89 -28.70
CA ARG A 53 5.49 -21.15 -27.78
C ARG A 53 6.30 -20.23 -26.86
N GLU A 54 7.33 -20.72 -26.18
CA GLU A 54 8.18 -19.88 -25.34
C GLU A 54 8.94 -18.84 -26.17
N ARG A 55 9.33 -19.18 -27.41
CA ARG A 55 9.92 -18.19 -28.34
C ARG A 55 8.93 -17.08 -28.70
N ALA A 56 7.65 -17.40 -28.93
CA ALA A 56 6.61 -16.41 -29.16
C ALA A 56 6.31 -15.57 -27.90
N LEU A 57 6.33 -16.19 -26.72
CA LEU A 57 6.14 -15.51 -25.43
C LEU A 57 7.30 -14.55 -25.12
N ASN A 58 8.52 -14.91 -25.54
CA ASN A 58 9.73 -14.09 -25.41
C ASN A 58 9.97 -13.16 -26.61
N ALA A 59 8.99 -13.01 -27.52
CA ALA A 59 9.11 -12.10 -28.64
C ALA A 59 9.32 -10.65 -28.15
N PRO A 60 10.30 -9.89 -28.69
CA PRO A 60 10.63 -8.54 -28.19
C PRO A 60 9.44 -7.57 -28.14
N GLU A 61 8.54 -7.63 -29.12
CA GLU A 61 7.32 -6.81 -29.12
C GLU A 61 6.35 -7.20 -27.99
N ARG A 62 6.20 -8.49 -27.67
CA ARG A 62 5.37 -8.92 -26.54
C ARG A 62 5.96 -8.47 -25.22
N ILE A 63 7.27 -8.68 -25.01
CA ILE A 63 7.98 -8.24 -23.80
C ILE A 63 7.81 -6.72 -23.63
N ARG A 64 7.98 -5.95 -24.71
CA ARG A 64 7.74 -4.50 -24.71
C ARG A 64 6.32 -4.14 -24.27
N ASN A 65 5.31 -4.79 -24.84
CA ASN A 65 3.91 -4.50 -24.53
C ASN A 65 3.54 -4.88 -23.08
N VAL A 66 4.06 -6.00 -22.58
CA VAL A 66 3.86 -6.40 -21.18
C VAL A 66 4.51 -5.40 -20.22
N VAL A 67 5.76 -5.01 -20.47
CA VAL A 67 6.45 -3.99 -19.65
C VAL A 67 5.73 -2.65 -19.70
N GLN A 68 5.25 -2.25 -20.88
CA GLN A 68 4.46 -1.03 -21.03
C GLN A 68 3.17 -1.09 -20.20
N TYR A 69 2.42 -2.19 -20.32
CA TYR A 69 1.20 -2.40 -19.55
C TYR A 69 1.44 -2.34 -18.05
N ILE A 70 2.45 -3.07 -17.54
CA ILE A 70 2.80 -3.07 -16.11
C ILE A 70 3.11 -1.65 -15.66
N ARG A 71 3.91 -0.89 -16.42
CA ARG A 71 4.29 0.49 -16.05
C ARG A 71 3.10 1.45 -16.02
N GLU A 72 2.21 1.36 -17.01
CA GLU A 72 1.04 2.24 -17.12
C GLU A 72 -0.02 1.95 -16.06
N HIS A 73 -0.17 0.69 -15.66
CA HIS A 73 -1.18 0.26 -14.68
C HIS A 73 -0.59 0.01 -13.28
N PHE A 74 0.71 0.25 -13.08
CA PHE A 74 1.40 -0.06 -11.83
C PHE A 74 0.74 0.62 -10.64
N ASP A 75 0.52 1.93 -10.75
CA ASP A 75 -0.01 2.75 -9.66
C ASP A 75 -1.47 2.42 -9.36
N GLN A 76 -2.26 2.08 -10.38
CA GLN A 76 -3.64 1.62 -10.22
C GLN A 76 -3.68 0.28 -9.48
N LYS A 77 -2.96 -0.73 -9.99
CA LYS A 77 -2.98 -2.10 -9.44
C LYS A 77 -2.35 -2.18 -8.04
N THR A 78 -1.34 -1.36 -7.76
CA THR A 78 -0.70 -1.25 -6.44
C THR A 78 -1.27 -0.16 -5.55
N MET A 79 -2.38 0.48 -5.95
CA MET A 79 -3.06 1.54 -5.18
C MET A 79 -2.14 2.70 -4.74
N ARG A 80 -1.16 3.09 -5.57
CA ARG A 80 -0.26 4.24 -5.28
C ARG A 80 -0.92 5.60 -5.43
N ASN A 81 -2.05 5.65 -6.11
CA ASN A 81 -2.89 6.83 -6.15
C ASN A 81 -3.74 6.99 -4.87
N ALA A 82 -3.76 5.98 -3.99
CA ALA A 82 -4.45 6.06 -2.71
C ALA A 82 -3.65 6.90 -1.70
N LYS A 83 -4.36 7.56 -0.77
CA LYS A 83 -3.71 8.30 0.33
C LYS A 83 -2.89 7.38 1.23
N SER A 84 -1.93 7.99 1.90
CA SER A 84 -0.98 7.26 2.74
C SER A 84 -1.62 6.69 4.01
N TYR A 85 -1.18 5.52 4.42
CA TYR A 85 -1.50 4.86 5.69
C TYR A 85 -0.26 4.83 6.60
N ALA A 86 -0.49 4.69 7.91
CA ALA A 86 0.60 4.55 8.87
C ALA A 86 1.18 3.14 8.81
N PHE A 87 2.50 3.03 8.77
CA PHE A 87 3.20 1.76 8.70
C PHE A 87 4.45 1.77 9.57
N THR A 88 4.70 0.68 10.29
CA THR A 88 5.93 0.52 11.08
C THR A 88 7.02 -0.03 10.18
N ARG A 89 8.00 0.81 9.83
CA ARG A 89 9.10 0.46 8.93
C ARG A 89 10.37 0.17 9.71
N LEU A 90 11.12 -0.84 9.25
CA LEU A 90 12.47 -1.12 9.74
C LEU A 90 13.46 -0.12 9.12
N MET A 91 14.18 0.63 9.94
CA MET A 91 15.07 1.71 9.48
C MET A 91 16.50 1.22 9.21
N ASN A 92 16.99 0.23 9.96
CA ASN A 92 18.34 -0.32 9.84
C ASN A 92 18.38 -1.65 9.04
N VAL A 93 17.73 -1.67 7.87
CA VAL A 93 17.59 -2.88 7.04
C VAL A 93 18.93 -3.56 6.76
N HIS A 94 19.94 -2.79 6.34
CA HIS A 94 21.24 -3.33 5.97
C HIS A 94 21.97 -4.00 7.15
N GLU A 95 21.91 -3.41 8.34
CA GLU A 95 22.51 -3.97 9.56
C GLU A 95 21.84 -5.29 9.93
N VAL A 96 20.50 -5.34 9.89
CA VAL A 96 19.72 -6.55 10.20
C VAL A 96 19.93 -7.63 9.14
N ALA A 97 20.08 -7.27 7.86
CA ALA A 97 20.30 -8.22 6.77
C ALA A 97 21.70 -8.84 6.79
N SER A 98 22.71 -8.04 7.17
CA SER A 98 24.12 -8.47 7.23
C SER A 98 24.50 -9.17 8.55
N ALA A 99 23.61 -9.14 9.56
CA ALA A 99 23.82 -9.80 10.83
C ALA A 99 23.92 -11.33 10.66
N ARG A 100 24.96 -11.93 11.24
CA ARG A 100 25.10 -13.40 11.33
C ARG A 100 24.05 -14.00 12.26
N ASP A 101 23.74 -13.31 13.34
CA ASP A 101 22.65 -13.63 14.25
C ASP A 101 21.69 -12.43 14.33
N ARG A 102 20.43 -12.65 13.92
CA ARG A 102 19.39 -11.61 13.98
C ARG A 102 19.09 -11.16 15.40
N ALA A 103 19.26 -12.03 16.41
CA ALA A 103 19.01 -11.67 17.79
C ALA A 103 20.06 -10.71 18.36
N ALA A 104 21.21 -10.57 17.69
CA ALA A 104 22.31 -9.71 18.12
C ALA A 104 22.18 -8.25 17.63
N VAL A 105 21.26 -7.95 16.71
CA VAL A 105 21.02 -6.60 16.19
C VAL A 105 19.64 -6.12 16.60
N GLU A 106 19.59 -5.00 17.31
CA GLU A 106 18.33 -4.37 17.69
C GLU A 106 17.65 -3.77 16.45
N GLU A 107 16.40 -4.16 16.21
CA GLU A 107 15.60 -3.64 15.10
C GLU A 107 15.14 -2.20 15.40
N ALA A 108 15.68 -1.23 14.68
CA ALA A 108 15.24 0.16 14.77
C ALA A 108 13.98 0.36 13.92
N LYS A 109 12.82 0.52 14.55
CA LYS A 109 11.54 0.72 13.87
C LYS A 109 10.99 2.12 14.08
N ASP A 110 10.44 2.72 13.04
CA ASP A 110 9.72 4.00 13.14
C ASP A 110 8.38 3.95 12.40
N LYS A 111 7.43 4.78 12.82
CA LYS A 111 6.14 4.92 12.15
C LYS A 111 6.30 5.92 11.00
N VAL A 112 6.05 5.46 9.79
CA VAL A 112 6.09 6.26 8.56
C VAL A 112 4.73 6.28 7.87
N ARG A 113 4.49 7.29 7.03
CA ARG A 113 3.34 7.28 6.11
C ARG A 113 3.77 6.63 4.79
N LEU A 114 3.11 5.54 4.40
CA LEU A 114 3.30 4.87 3.12
C LEU A 114 2.06 5.04 2.25
N SER A 115 2.25 5.30 0.97
CA SER A 115 1.17 5.24 -0.03
C SER A 115 1.31 3.97 -0.88
N GLY A 116 0.18 3.34 -1.18
CA GLY A 116 0.10 2.14 -1.99
C GLY A 116 0.92 0.95 -1.48
N PHE A 117 1.10 0.00 -2.38
CA PHE A 117 1.71 -1.31 -2.14
C PHE A 117 2.85 -1.55 -3.13
N ASN A 118 3.50 -2.71 -3.02
CA ASN A 118 4.45 -3.21 -4.01
C ASN A 118 3.97 -4.53 -4.62
N SER A 119 4.79 -5.07 -5.52
CA SER A 119 4.41 -6.23 -6.34
C SER A 119 5.56 -7.18 -6.65
N ILE A 120 5.21 -8.42 -6.98
CA ILE A 120 6.11 -9.43 -7.55
C ILE A 120 5.72 -9.68 -9.00
N PHE A 121 6.70 -9.94 -9.86
CA PHE A 121 6.51 -10.42 -11.22
C PHE A 121 7.14 -11.80 -11.40
N ALA A 122 6.29 -12.83 -11.45
CA ALA A 122 6.69 -14.21 -11.68
C ALA A 122 6.83 -14.50 -13.17
N VAL A 123 8.01 -14.94 -13.61
CA VAL A 123 8.35 -15.19 -15.02
C VAL A 123 8.81 -16.63 -15.25
N SER A 124 8.67 -17.11 -16.49
CA SER A 124 8.85 -18.55 -16.80
C SER A 124 10.28 -19.07 -16.61
N SER A 125 11.29 -18.24 -16.82
CA SER A 125 12.70 -18.68 -16.82
C SER A 125 13.66 -17.52 -16.51
N ILE A 126 14.91 -17.87 -16.23
CA ILE A 126 16.00 -16.89 -16.06
C ILE A 126 16.16 -16.03 -17.32
N ASP A 127 16.07 -16.60 -18.51
CA ASP A 127 16.20 -15.83 -19.75
C ASP A 127 15.04 -14.85 -19.95
N THR A 128 13.82 -15.26 -19.61
CA THR A 128 12.66 -14.37 -19.59
C THR A 128 12.84 -13.24 -18.57
N ALA A 129 13.41 -13.52 -17.39
CA ALA A 129 13.74 -12.51 -16.38
C ALA A 129 14.74 -11.48 -16.91
N LYS A 130 15.80 -11.93 -17.61
CA LYS A 130 16.78 -11.04 -18.27
C LYS A 130 16.12 -10.11 -19.27
N LEU A 131 15.23 -10.64 -20.12
CA LEU A 131 14.50 -9.86 -21.12
C LEU A 131 13.64 -8.77 -20.46
N TYR A 132 12.85 -9.15 -19.46
CA TYR A 132 12.00 -8.20 -18.74
C TYR A 132 12.79 -7.13 -18.01
N TYR A 133 13.82 -7.50 -17.25
CA TYR A 133 14.64 -6.54 -16.51
C TYR A 133 15.29 -5.51 -17.44
N ASN A 134 15.87 -5.96 -18.55
CA ASN A 134 16.47 -5.07 -19.54
C ASN A 134 15.44 -4.16 -20.21
N GLU A 135 14.26 -4.68 -20.53
CA GLU A 135 13.20 -3.88 -21.14
C GLU A 135 12.64 -2.84 -20.18
N PHE A 136 12.46 -3.18 -18.90
CA PHE A 136 12.16 -2.19 -17.85
C PHE A 136 13.23 -1.10 -17.81
N LYS A 137 14.52 -1.46 -17.73
CA LYS A 137 15.63 -0.49 -17.72
C LYS A 137 15.57 0.45 -18.93
N ARG A 138 15.34 -0.10 -20.13
CA ARG A 138 15.21 0.65 -21.38
C ARG A 138 14.04 1.64 -21.37
N GLN A 139 12.85 1.21 -20.96
CA GLN A 139 11.68 2.07 -20.99
C GLN A 139 11.69 3.10 -19.84
N GLN A 140 12.21 2.75 -18.67
CA GLN A 140 12.32 3.64 -17.51
C GLN A 140 13.37 4.74 -17.69
N ALA A 141 14.42 4.50 -18.49
CA ALA A 141 15.43 5.51 -18.80
C ALA A 141 14.84 6.79 -19.42
N LYS A 142 13.67 6.68 -20.08
CA LYS A 142 12.94 7.82 -20.68
C LYS A 142 12.12 8.62 -19.67
N LEU A 143 11.95 8.12 -18.44
CA LEU A 143 11.16 8.79 -17.40
C LEU A 143 12.04 9.67 -16.50
N PRO A 144 11.46 10.73 -15.90
CA PRO A 144 12.05 11.40 -14.75
C PRO A 144 12.30 10.43 -13.60
N GLU A 145 13.39 10.63 -12.85
CA GLU A 145 13.79 9.74 -11.75
C GLU A 145 12.67 9.50 -10.72
N VAL A 146 11.91 10.54 -10.38
CA VAL A 146 10.77 10.48 -9.44
C VAL A 146 9.63 9.56 -9.90
N LYS A 147 9.53 9.27 -11.20
CA LYS A 147 8.52 8.37 -11.78
C LYS A 147 9.07 6.97 -12.07
N ARG A 148 10.36 6.71 -11.77
CA ARG A 148 10.97 5.40 -11.99
C ARG A 148 10.65 4.48 -10.81
N LEU A 149 10.19 3.29 -11.13
CA LEU A 149 10.05 2.17 -10.22
C LEU A 149 11.42 1.63 -9.80
N LYS A 150 11.57 1.35 -8.52
CA LYS A 150 12.71 0.62 -7.97
C LYS A 150 12.50 -0.88 -8.21
N ILE A 151 13.23 -1.43 -9.18
CA ILE A 151 13.08 -2.81 -9.64
C ILE A 151 14.30 -3.63 -9.22
N ALA A 152 14.05 -4.77 -8.61
CA ALA A 152 15.07 -5.77 -8.30
C ALA A 152 14.76 -7.09 -9.03
N THR A 153 15.77 -7.94 -9.18
CA THR A 153 15.56 -9.35 -9.55
C THR A 153 16.44 -10.26 -8.70
N ILE A 154 15.95 -11.48 -8.48
CA ILE A 154 16.66 -12.52 -7.77
C ILE A 154 16.25 -13.88 -8.33
N TYR A 155 17.24 -14.72 -8.55
CA TYR A 155 17.08 -16.10 -8.96
C TYR A 155 18.35 -16.87 -8.58
N SER A 156 18.22 -18.18 -8.42
CA SER A 156 19.29 -19.09 -8.08
C SER A 156 19.27 -20.31 -9.01
N TYR A 157 20.18 -21.25 -8.78
CA TYR A 157 20.12 -22.53 -9.45
C TYR A 157 18.98 -23.37 -8.85
N GLY A 158 17.89 -23.46 -9.60
CA GLY A 158 16.83 -24.47 -9.45
C GLY A 158 16.53 -25.02 -10.83
N ALA A 159 16.34 -26.33 -10.96
CA ALA A 159 16.02 -26.90 -12.26
C ALA A 159 14.65 -26.36 -12.67
N ASN A 160 14.60 -25.53 -13.72
CA ASN A 160 13.35 -25.08 -14.35
C ASN A 160 12.70 -26.27 -15.11
N ASP A 161 12.65 -27.45 -14.51
CA ASP A 161 12.01 -28.62 -15.06
C ASP A 161 10.55 -28.66 -14.57
N PRO A 162 9.57 -28.42 -15.46
CA PRO A 162 8.16 -28.49 -15.10
C PRO A 162 7.73 -29.88 -14.59
N ASP A 163 8.51 -30.94 -14.87
CA ASP A 163 8.25 -32.29 -14.34
C ASP A 163 8.74 -32.43 -12.88
N LEU A 164 9.74 -31.63 -12.44
CA LEU A 164 10.22 -31.60 -11.04
C LEU A 164 9.35 -30.69 -10.14
N GLU A 165 8.71 -29.66 -10.69
CA GLU A 165 7.70 -28.83 -9.99
C GLU A 165 6.47 -29.66 -9.54
N MET A 166 6.20 -30.82 -10.15
CA MET A 166 5.03 -31.64 -9.83
C MET A 166 5.20 -32.52 -8.58
N ASP A 167 6.44 -32.85 -8.18
CA ASP A 167 6.75 -33.77 -7.08
C ASP A 167 7.21 -33.06 -5.79
N GLY A 168 7.26 -31.71 -5.80
CA GLY A 168 7.64 -30.91 -4.62
C GLY A 168 9.05 -31.19 -4.08
N MET A 169 9.96 -31.67 -4.95
CA MET A 169 11.29 -32.17 -4.59
C MET A 169 12.43 -31.16 -4.77
N ASP A 170 12.19 -29.98 -5.36
CA ASP A 170 13.23 -28.97 -5.56
C ASP A 170 13.14 -27.86 -4.50
N ASP A 171 14.31 -27.41 -4.00
CA ASP A 171 14.38 -26.25 -3.10
C ASP A 171 14.10 -24.96 -3.88
N GLU A 172 12.82 -24.60 -4.01
CA GLU A 172 12.33 -23.42 -4.72
C GLU A 172 12.92 -22.10 -4.21
N ASN A 173 13.53 -22.10 -3.02
CA ASN A 173 14.21 -20.95 -2.42
C ASN A 173 15.71 -21.19 -2.20
N SER A 174 16.33 -22.12 -2.95
CA SER A 174 17.77 -22.35 -2.91
C SER A 174 18.54 -21.03 -2.98
N GLU A 175 19.40 -20.78 -2.00
CA GLU A 175 20.27 -19.59 -1.98
C GLU A 175 21.62 -19.89 -2.68
N ASN A 176 21.71 -21.00 -3.43
CA ASN A 176 22.93 -21.42 -4.10
C ASN A 176 23.02 -20.89 -5.54
N THR A 177 24.06 -20.11 -5.82
CA THR A 177 24.36 -19.53 -7.14
C THR A 177 25.40 -20.33 -7.93
N GLU A 178 26.04 -21.34 -7.34
CA GLU A 178 27.15 -22.07 -7.95
C GLU A 178 26.74 -22.87 -9.20
N GLY A 179 25.48 -23.27 -9.31
CA GLY A 179 24.97 -24.00 -10.48
C GLY A 179 24.58 -23.11 -11.66
N LEU A 180 24.60 -21.78 -11.53
CA LEU A 180 24.24 -20.88 -12.62
C LEU A 180 25.27 -20.93 -13.76
N ASP A 181 24.80 -20.89 -15.01
CA ASP A 181 25.69 -20.69 -16.15
C ASP A 181 26.33 -19.28 -16.11
N VAL A 182 27.46 -19.13 -16.81
CA VAL A 182 28.27 -17.90 -16.79
C VAL A 182 27.44 -16.67 -17.19
N SER A 183 26.60 -16.78 -18.23
CA SER A 183 25.79 -15.65 -18.70
C SER A 183 24.73 -15.25 -17.67
N SER A 184 24.07 -16.23 -17.04
CA SER A 184 23.08 -15.98 -15.98
C SER A 184 23.70 -15.40 -14.72
N ARG A 185 24.90 -15.86 -14.34
CA ARG A 185 25.65 -15.32 -13.21
C ARG A 185 26.15 -13.89 -13.46
N ASP A 186 26.73 -13.64 -14.64
CA ASP A 186 27.22 -12.31 -15.03
C ASP A 186 26.09 -11.29 -15.08
N PHE A 187 24.92 -11.70 -15.57
CA PHE A 187 23.73 -10.85 -15.54
C PHE A 187 23.29 -10.54 -14.10
N LEU A 188 23.24 -11.56 -13.24
CA LEU A 188 22.85 -11.40 -11.83
C LEU A 188 23.82 -10.47 -11.09
N GLU A 189 25.12 -10.60 -11.31
CA GLU A 189 26.15 -9.66 -10.84
C GLU A 189 25.87 -8.23 -11.30
N GLY A 190 25.51 -8.04 -12.57
CA GLY A 190 25.11 -6.74 -13.11
C GLY A 190 23.91 -6.14 -12.38
N VAL A 191 22.89 -6.95 -12.10
CA VAL A 191 21.70 -6.50 -11.35
C VAL A 191 22.03 -6.18 -9.90
N ILE A 192 22.86 -7.01 -9.25
CA ILE A 192 23.28 -6.75 -7.87
C ILE A 192 24.09 -5.47 -7.77
N ARG A 193 24.88 -5.11 -8.79
CA ARG A 193 25.55 -3.80 -8.87
C ARG A 193 24.56 -2.65 -8.99
N ASP A 194 23.53 -2.77 -9.84
CA ASP A 194 22.46 -1.77 -9.93
C ASP A 194 21.73 -1.61 -8.57
N TYR A 195 21.48 -2.72 -7.87
CA TYR A 195 20.90 -2.74 -6.52
C TYR A 195 21.80 -2.04 -5.49
N ASN A 196 23.08 -2.39 -5.46
CA ASN A 196 24.08 -1.79 -4.58
C ASN A 196 24.19 -0.28 -4.78
N ALA A 197 24.16 0.19 -6.03
CA ALA A 197 24.15 1.61 -6.35
C ALA A 197 22.87 2.32 -5.84
N THR A 198 21.72 1.63 -5.91
CA THR A 198 20.43 2.19 -5.48
C THR A 198 20.30 2.28 -3.96
N PHE A 199 20.82 1.29 -3.22
CA PHE A 199 20.60 1.17 -1.78
C PHE A 199 21.85 1.38 -0.92
N GLY A 200 22.99 1.69 -1.52
CA GLY A 200 24.25 1.92 -0.81
C GLY A 200 24.80 0.65 -0.15
N THR A 201 24.63 -0.51 -0.78
CA THR A 201 25.06 -1.82 -0.26
C THR A 201 26.26 -2.39 -1.05
N ASN A 202 26.77 -3.56 -0.65
CA ASN A 202 27.92 -4.20 -1.31
C ASN A 202 27.79 -5.74 -1.38
N TYR A 203 26.70 -6.22 -1.97
CA TYR A 203 26.46 -7.64 -2.21
C TYR A 203 27.09 -8.12 -3.53
N ASP A 204 27.22 -9.44 -3.67
CA ASP A 204 27.65 -10.13 -4.90
C ASP A 204 27.09 -11.57 -4.92
N THR A 205 27.47 -12.38 -5.92
CA THR A 205 26.99 -13.76 -6.09
C THR A 205 27.74 -14.81 -5.26
N SER A 206 28.67 -14.44 -4.38
CA SER A 206 29.26 -15.40 -3.44
C SER A 206 28.23 -15.90 -2.44
N ALA A 207 28.36 -17.14 -1.96
CA ALA A 207 27.36 -17.76 -1.09
C ALA A 207 26.98 -16.86 0.11
N GLU A 208 27.92 -16.46 0.96
CA GLU A 208 27.65 -15.62 2.15
C GLU A 208 26.94 -14.29 1.79
N ARG A 209 27.40 -13.61 0.73
CA ARG A 209 26.85 -12.30 0.36
C ARG A 209 25.53 -12.40 -0.39
N PHE A 210 25.31 -13.47 -1.14
CA PHE A 210 24.02 -13.73 -1.79
C PHE A 210 22.93 -14.05 -0.78
N GLN A 211 23.24 -14.79 0.29
CA GLN A 211 22.29 -14.98 1.41
C GLN A 211 21.91 -13.64 2.05
N ASN A 212 22.91 -12.76 2.28
CA ASN A 212 22.64 -11.44 2.83
C ASN A 212 21.86 -10.55 1.84
N TYR A 213 22.09 -10.69 0.54
CA TYR A 213 21.30 -10.04 -0.51
C TYR A 213 19.84 -10.52 -0.47
N TYR A 214 19.59 -11.83 -0.39
CA TYR A 214 18.25 -12.39 -0.24
C TYR A 214 17.52 -11.81 0.98
N LYS A 215 18.19 -11.76 2.14
CA LYS A 215 17.66 -11.17 3.37
C LYS A 215 17.34 -9.68 3.20
N ASP A 216 18.25 -8.91 2.59
CA ASP A 216 18.07 -7.47 2.37
C ASP A 216 16.90 -7.21 1.42
N VAL A 217 16.83 -7.90 0.28
CA VAL A 217 15.70 -7.86 -0.67
C VAL A 217 14.39 -8.19 0.04
N SER A 218 14.36 -9.25 0.87
CA SER A 218 13.18 -9.65 1.63
C SER A 218 12.69 -8.56 2.59
N LEU A 219 13.60 -7.96 3.37
CA LEU A 219 13.27 -6.87 4.28
C LEU A 219 12.82 -5.61 3.53
N ARG A 220 13.49 -5.25 2.43
CA ARG A 220 13.13 -4.10 1.60
C ARG A 220 11.80 -4.26 0.88
N MET A 221 11.45 -5.48 0.47
CA MET A 221 10.12 -5.80 -0.04
C MET A 221 9.06 -5.58 1.05
N LYS A 222 9.28 -6.07 2.29
CA LYS A 222 8.35 -5.83 3.41
C LYS A 222 8.20 -4.34 3.73
N ASN A 223 9.30 -3.58 3.64
CA ASN A 223 9.33 -2.14 3.86
C ASN A 223 8.76 -1.29 2.71
N ARG A 224 8.36 -1.88 1.57
CA ARG A 224 7.94 -1.14 0.36
C ARG A 224 9.08 -0.21 -0.15
N GLU A 225 10.33 -0.63 -0.02
CA GLU A 225 11.49 0.07 -0.59
C GLU A 225 11.80 -0.37 -2.02
N ILE A 226 11.43 -1.61 -2.34
CA ILE A 226 11.42 -2.16 -3.70
C ILE A 226 9.96 -2.16 -4.17
N ASP A 227 9.76 -1.63 -5.38
CA ASP A 227 8.43 -1.47 -5.97
C ASP A 227 8.01 -2.74 -6.71
N LEU A 228 8.93 -3.33 -7.47
CA LEU A 228 8.71 -4.53 -8.26
C LEU A 228 9.88 -5.50 -8.10
N LEU A 229 9.59 -6.73 -7.70
CA LEU A 229 10.57 -7.83 -7.67
C LEU A 229 10.28 -8.83 -8.78
N ILE A 230 11.20 -8.95 -9.75
CA ILE A 230 11.11 -9.95 -10.82
C ILE A 230 11.73 -11.26 -10.30
N VAL A 231 10.96 -12.34 -10.30
CA VAL A 231 11.35 -13.65 -9.78
C VAL A 231 11.01 -14.76 -10.76
N VAL A 232 11.77 -15.87 -10.67
CA VAL A 232 11.42 -17.12 -11.35
C VAL A 232 10.58 -17.99 -10.40
N ASN A 233 11.22 -18.54 -9.35
CA ASN A 233 10.55 -19.38 -8.33
C ASN A 233 10.66 -18.80 -6.91
N MET A 234 11.77 -18.12 -6.60
CA MET A 234 11.99 -17.54 -5.27
C MET A 234 10.88 -16.56 -4.89
N PHE A 235 10.58 -16.46 -3.59
CA PHE A 235 9.54 -15.59 -3.03
C PHE A 235 8.08 -15.97 -3.39
N LEU A 236 7.86 -16.98 -4.24
CA LEU A 236 6.51 -17.51 -4.51
C LEU A 236 6.03 -18.46 -3.40
N THR A 237 6.97 -19.05 -2.66
CA THR A 237 6.74 -19.82 -1.43
C THR A 237 7.54 -19.23 -0.27
N GLY A 238 7.10 -19.45 0.98
CA GLY A 238 7.78 -18.99 2.20
C GLY A 238 7.80 -17.47 2.48
N PHE A 239 7.79 -16.60 1.47
CA PHE A 239 7.82 -15.15 1.67
C PHE A 239 6.48 -14.58 2.14
N ASP A 240 6.51 -13.67 3.11
CA ASP A 240 5.32 -13.06 3.69
C ASP A 240 5.52 -11.54 3.87
N ALA A 241 4.63 -10.75 3.24
CA ALA A 241 4.60 -9.30 3.35
C ALA A 241 3.16 -8.79 3.27
N THR A 242 2.72 -8.05 4.29
CA THR A 242 1.40 -7.41 4.32
C THR A 242 1.28 -6.26 3.32
N THR A 243 2.40 -5.62 2.97
CA THR A 243 2.51 -4.51 2.01
C THR A 243 2.55 -4.93 0.53
N LEU A 244 2.52 -6.23 0.24
CA LEU A 244 2.46 -6.77 -1.12
C LEU A 244 1.01 -7.07 -1.50
N ASN A 245 0.47 -6.39 -2.51
CA ASN A 245 -0.91 -6.60 -2.95
C ASN A 245 -1.03 -7.18 -4.37
N THR A 246 0.01 -7.09 -5.20
CA THR A 246 -0.10 -7.44 -6.63
C THR A 246 0.93 -8.50 -7.04
N LEU A 247 0.46 -9.52 -7.75
CA LEU A 247 1.28 -10.52 -8.43
C LEU A 247 1.04 -10.44 -9.93
N TRP A 248 2.06 -10.05 -10.67
CA TRP A 248 2.11 -10.15 -12.13
C TRP A 248 2.60 -11.55 -12.51
N VAL A 249 1.98 -12.20 -13.49
CA VAL A 249 2.28 -13.59 -13.85
C VAL A 249 2.48 -13.74 -15.35
N ASP A 250 3.70 -14.08 -15.73
CA ASP A 250 4.07 -14.60 -17.06
C ASP A 250 4.78 -15.96 -16.91
N LYS A 251 4.19 -16.84 -16.10
CA LYS A 251 4.65 -18.21 -15.82
C LYS A 251 3.45 -19.15 -15.84
N ASN A 252 3.67 -20.39 -16.27
CA ASN A 252 2.65 -21.45 -16.22
C ASN A 252 2.54 -22.04 -14.81
N LEU A 253 1.86 -21.32 -13.91
CA LEU A 253 1.61 -21.81 -12.56
C LEU A 253 0.56 -22.94 -12.58
N ARG A 254 0.80 -24.03 -11.85
CA ARG A 254 -0.08 -25.20 -11.80
C ARG A 254 -0.37 -25.62 -10.35
N MET A 255 -1.58 -26.15 -10.12
CA MET A 255 -2.00 -26.83 -8.88
C MET A 255 -1.65 -26.06 -7.59
N HIS A 256 -0.82 -26.64 -6.71
CA HIS A 256 -0.48 -26.08 -5.41
C HIS A 256 0.43 -24.84 -5.52
N GLY A 257 1.39 -24.83 -6.46
CA GLY A 257 2.26 -23.69 -6.72
C GLY A 257 1.49 -22.43 -7.15
N LEU A 258 0.38 -22.61 -7.88
CA LEU A 258 -0.53 -21.50 -8.23
C LEU A 258 -1.15 -20.86 -6.99
N ILE A 259 -1.73 -21.65 -6.09
CA ILE A 259 -2.38 -21.12 -4.88
C ILE A 259 -1.35 -20.51 -3.92
N GLN A 260 -0.17 -21.12 -3.79
CA GLN A 260 0.91 -20.60 -2.96
C GLN A 260 1.39 -19.23 -3.46
N ALA A 261 1.64 -19.09 -4.76
CA ALA A 261 2.02 -17.84 -5.39
C ALA A 261 0.93 -16.77 -5.22
N TYR A 262 -0.34 -17.10 -5.50
CA TYR A 262 -1.44 -16.15 -5.33
C TYR A 262 -1.54 -15.69 -3.87
N SER A 263 -1.40 -16.61 -2.92
CA SER A 263 -1.44 -16.33 -1.48
C SER A 263 -0.30 -15.44 -0.97
N ARG A 264 0.64 -15.01 -1.82
CA ARG A 264 1.58 -13.93 -1.46
C ARG A 264 0.88 -12.57 -1.35
N THR A 265 -0.24 -12.39 -2.05
CA THR A 265 -0.92 -11.09 -2.19
C THR A 265 -2.05 -10.86 -1.18
N ASN A 266 -2.59 -11.91 -0.55
CA ASN A 266 -3.84 -11.84 0.21
C ASN A 266 -3.67 -11.69 1.73
N ARG A 267 -2.49 -11.29 2.20
CA ARG A 267 -2.30 -10.95 3.62
C ARG A 267 -3.01 -9.66 3.97
N ILE A 268 -3.74 -9.67 5.08
CA ILE A 268 -4.44 -8.51 5.61
C ILE A 268 -3.40 -7.50 6.10
N LEU A 269 -3.58 -6.24 5.75
CA LEU A 269 -2.83 -5.13 6.32
C LEU A 269 -3.79 -4.16 6.99
N ASN A 270 -4.75 -3.68 6.22
CA ASN A 270 -5.60 -2.56 6.57
C ASN A 270 -6.84 -2.49 5.67
N SER A 271 -7.70 -1.51 5.86
CA SER A 271 -9.01 -1.43 5.18
C SER A 271 -8.89 -1.07 3.70
N ILE A 272 -7.79 -0.43 3.30
CA ILE A 272 -7.48 -0.10 1.91
C ILE A 272 -7.27 -1.38 1.09
N LYS A 273 -6.55 -2.36 1.67
CA LYS A 273 -6.24 -3.62 0.99
C LYS A 273 -7.38 -4.63 1.11
N THR A 274 -8.29 -4.62 0.14
CA THR A 274 -9.47 -5.48 0.14
C THR A 274 -9.28 -6.86 -0.50
N TYR A 275 -8.25 -7.02 -1.33
CA TYR A 275 -8.00 -8.28 -2.05
C TYR A 275 -6.54 -8.40 -2.49
N GLY A 276 -6.15 -9.64 -2.82
CA GLY A 276 -4.92 -9.94 -3.55
C GLY A 276 -5.14 -9.82 -5.05
N ASN A 277 -4.37 -8.97 -5.72
CA ASN A 277 -4.53 -8.67 -7.13
C ASN A 277 -3.59 -9.53 -7.98
N ILE A 278 -4.15 -10.34 -8.87
CA ILE A 278 -3.42 -11.25 -9.75
C ILE A 278 -3.63 -10.78 -11.19
N VAL A 279 -2.55 -10.44 -11.89
CA VAL A 279 -2.61 -10.02 -13.29
C VAL A 279 -1.79 -11.00 -14.12
N THR A 280 -2.48 -11.73 -15.00
CA THR A 280 -1.87 -12.81 -15.78
C THR A 280 -1.71 -12.41 -17.24
N PHE A 281 -0.54 -12.68 -17.83
CA PHE A 281 -0.25 -12.46 -19.24
C PHE A 281 -0.31 -13.74 -20.08
N ARG A 282 -0.76 -14.83 -19.44
CA ARG A 282 -1.01 -16.17 -20.00
C ARG A 282 -2.42 -16.60 -19.58
N ASN A 283 -3.06 -17.46 -20.37
CA ASN A 283 -4.37 -18.00 -19.99
C ASN A 283 -4.21 -19.06 -18.88
N LEU A 284 -4.44 -18.66 -17.62
CA LEU A 284 -4.39 -19.53 -16.45
C LEU A 284 -5.79 -19.88 -15.89
N GLU A 285 -6.87 -19.58 -16.62
CA GLU A 285 -8.24 -19.73 -16.11
C GLU A 285 -8.57 -21.19 -15.77
N LYS A 286 -8.32 -22.10 -16.71
CA LYS A 286 -8.54 -23.55 -16.50
C LYS A 286 -7.68 -24.08 -15.34
N ALA A 287 -6.42 -23.65 -15.26
CA ALA A 287 -5.49 -24.06 -14.19
C ALA A 287 -5.94 -23.54 -12.82
N THR A 288 -6.41 -22.29 -12.76
CA THR A 288 -6.96 -21.65 -11.56
C THR A 288 -8.21 -22.39 -11.09
N ASN A 289 -9.18 -22.62 -11.97
CA ASN A 289 -10.42 -23.34 -11.64
C ASN A 289 -10.14 -24.76 -11.14
N LYS A 290 -9.17 -25.45 -11.76
CA LYS A 290 -8.74 -26.78 -11.33
C LYS A 290 -8.05 -26.76 -9.96
N ALA A 291 -7.21 -25.77 -9.70
CA ALA A 291 -6.57 -25.61 -8.40
C ALA A 291 -7.60 -25.33 -7.31
N LEU A 292 -8.53 -24.39 -7.54
CA LEU A 292 -9.59 -24.06 -6.58
C LEU A 292 -10.50 -25.26 -6.28
N ALA A 293 -10.86 -26.05 -7.28
CA ALA A 293 -11.65 -27.27 -7.10
C ALA A 293 -10.93 -28.38 -6.30
N LEU A 294 -9.60 -28.34 -6.21
CA LEU A 294 -8.83 -29.27 -5.38
C LEU A 294 -8.84 -28.86 -3.91
N PHE A 295 -8.90 -27.56 -3.62
CA PHE A 295 -8.81 -26.99 -2.27
C PHE A 295 -10.17 -26.57 -1.67
N GLY A 296 -11.28 -26.74 -2.39
CA GLY A 296 -12.62 -26.43 -1.93
C GLY A 296 -13.71 -27.20 -2.69
N ASP A 297 -14.94 -27.21 -2.14
CA ASP A 297 -16.12 -27.74 -2.83
C ASP A 297 -16.47 -26.89 -4.07
N LYS A 298 -17.31 -27.33 -5.01
CA LYS A 298 -17.60 -26.57 -6.25
C LYS A 298 -18.13 -25.14 -6.02
N ASN A 299 -18.69 -24.88 -4.84
CA ASN A 299 -19.17 -23.55 -4.44
C ASN A 299 -18.05 -22.62 -3.90
N ALA A 300 -16.83 -23.13 -3.70
CA ALA A 300 -15.70 -22.39 -3.14
C ALA A 300 -15.18 -21.26 -4.05
N SER A 301 -15.34 -21.38 -5.36
CA SER A 301 -14.80 -20.40 -6.32
C SER A 301 -15.37 -18.99 -6.09
N GLY A 302 -16.64 -18.86 -5.69
CA GLY A 302 -17.28 -17.57 -5.41
C GLY A 302 -16.90 -16.95 -4.06
N ILE A 303 -16.20 -17.70 -3.20
CA ILE A 303 -15.64 -17.21 -1.93
C ILE A 303 -14.19 -16.79 -2.15
N VAL A 304 -13.43 -17.58 -2.90
CA VAL A 304 -12.00 -17.36 -3.11
C VAL A 304 -11.72 -16.23 -4.11
N LEU A 305 -12.55 -16.09 -5.14
CA LEU A 305 -12.44 -15.04 -6.14
C LEU A 305 -13.42 -13.90 -5.84
N LEU A 306 -13.02 -12.68 -6.19
CA LEU A 306 -13.95 -11.56 -6.20
C LEU A 306 -15.11 -11.84 -7.14
N ARG A 307 -16.29 -11.44 -6.69
CA ARG A 307 -17.50 -11.51 -7.49
C ARG A 307 -17.48 -10.48 -8.63
N PRO A 308 -18.29 -10.66 -9.68
CA PRO A 308 -18.44 -9.67 -10.73
C PRO A 308 -18.91 -8.31 -10.19
N PHE A 309 -18.63 -7.24 -10.93
CA PHE A 309 -19.07 -5.87 -10.62
C PHE A 309 -20.54 -5.80 -10.19
N ARG A 310 -21.42 -6.46 -10.95
CA ARG A 310 -22.87 -6.46 -10.74
C ARG A 310 -23.27 -6.93 -9.34
N ASP A 311 -22.62 -7.95 -8.81
CA ASP A 311 -22.93 -8.50 -7.49
C ASP A 311 -22.60 -7.51 -6.37
N TYR A 312 -21.52 -6.73 -6.51
CA TYR A 312 -21.19 -5.67 -5.55
C TYR A 312 -22.07 -4.43 -5.72
N TYR A 313 -22.53 -4.15 -6.94
CA TYR A 313 -23.34 -2.97 -7.25
C TYR A 313 -24.82 -3.18 -6.87
N GLU A 314 -25.43 -4.28 -7.32
CA GLU A 314 -26.85 -4.61 -7.15
C GLU A 314 -27.14 -5.52 -5.94
N GLY A 315 -26.12 -6.21 -5.42
CA GLY A 315 -26.27 -7.22 -4.38
C GLY A 315 -26.38 -8.63 -4.96
N TYR A 316 -26.24 -9.63 -4.09
CA TYR A 316 -26.30 -11.04 -4.47
C TYR A 316 -26.89 -11.89 -3.36
N GLU A 317 -27.31 -13.10 -3.71
CA GLU A 317 -27.79 -14.10 -2.76
C GLU A 317 -26.87 -15.32 -2.81
N ASP A 318 -26.42 -15.76 -1.64
CA ASP A 318 -25.60 -16.97 -1.51
C ASP A 318 -26.11 -17.80 -0.34
N ALA A 319 -26.29 -19.10 -0.55
CA ALA A 319 -26.82 -20.04 0.44
C ALA A 319 -28.09 -19.55 1.18
N GLY A 320 -29.00 -18.83 0.49
CA GLY A 320 -30.24 -18.29 1.07
C GLY A 320 -30.06 -17.00 1.89
N LYS A 321 -28.85 -16.42 1.91
CA LYS A 321 -28.57 -15.14 2.58
C LYS A 321 -28.38 -14.05 1.52
N LYS A 322 -29.29 -13.07 1.51
CA LYS A 322 -29.16 -11.87 0.68
C LYS A 322 -28.10 -10.93 1.25
N THR A 323 -27.12 -10.58 0.43
CA THR A 323 -26.12 -9.56 0.71
C THR A 323 -26.49 -8.29 -0.06
N PRO A 324 -26.68 -7.14 0.61
CA PRO A 324 -27.06 -5.90 -0.05
C PRO A 324 -25.93 -5.37 -0.94
N GLY A 325 -26.29 -4.84 -2.11
CA GLY A 325 -25.37 -4.16 -2.99
C GLY A 325 -25.12 -2.71 -2.59
N TYR A 326 -24.21 -2.05 -3.32
CA TYR A 326 -23.99 -0.61 -3.19
C TYR A 326 -25.28 0.21 -3.31
N VAL A 327 -26.15 -0.12 -4.28
CA VAL A 327 -27.44 0.56 -4.48
C VAL A 327 -28.34 0.44 -3.24
N ASP A 328 -28.45 -0.76 -2.67
CA ASP A 328 -29.26 -1.02 -1.47
C ASP A 328 -28.74 -0.23 -0.27
N LEU A 329 -27.42 -0.25 -0.06
CA LEU A 329 -26.77 0.43 1.06
C LEU A 329 -26.91 1.96 0.96
N ILE A 330 -26.75 2.54 -0.22
CA ILE A 330 -26.95 3.99 -0.43
C ILE A 330 -28.43 4.36 -0.23
N THR A 331 -29.36 3.52 -0.66
CA THR A 331 -30.79 3.73 -0.46
C THR A 331 -31.14 3.71 1.03
N GLU A 332 -30.61 2.74 1.79
CA GLU A 332 -30.77 2.70 3.24
C GLU A 332 -30.16 3.93 3.92
N LEU A 333 -28.97 4.35 3.48
CA LEU A 333 -28.29 5.54 4.03
C LEU A 333 -29.14 6.79 3.84
N LYS A 334 -29.63 7.05 2.63
CA LYS A 334 -30.46 8.24 2.34
C LYS A 334 -31.79 8.23 3.10
N ASN A 335 -32.38 7.05 3.32
CA ASN A 335 -33.67 6.93 4.00
C ASN A 335 -33.55 7.07 5.52
N LYS A 336 -32.51 6.48 6.13
CA LYS A 336 -32.32 6.50 7.59
C LYS A 336 -31.55 7.72 8.09
N PHE A 337 -30.59 8.19 7.29
CA PHE A 337 -29.65 9.24 7.66
C PHE A 337 -29.58 10.27 6.53
N PRO A 338 -30.66 11.04 6.29
CA PRO A 338 -30.62 12.13 5.32
C PRO A 338 -29.56 13.17 5.70
N VAL A 339 -28.93 13.77 4.70
CA VAL A 339 -27.86 14.75 4.88
C VAL A 339 -28.39 15.98 5.64
N GLY A 340 -27.66 16.42 6.67
CA GLY A 340 -27.97 17.62 7.45
C GLY A 340 -28.84 17.40 8.68
N GLU A 341 -29.31 16.19 8.93
CA GLU A 341 -30.03 15.85 10.17
C GLU A 341 -29.08 15.36 11.27
N ILE A 342 -29.38 15.74 12.52
CA ILE A 342 -28.59 15.34 13.68
C ILE A 342 -29.00 13.93 14.09
N ILE A 343 -28.02 13.03 14.18
CA ILE A 343 -28.23 11.67 14.70
C ILE A 343 -28.24 11.75 16.23
N ALA A 344 -29.44 11.66 16.81
CA ALA A 344 -29.66 12.01 18.22
C ALA A 344 -29.34 10.87 19.19
N SER A 345 -29.57 9.61 18.82
CA SER A 345 -29.33 8.48 19.72
C SER A 345 -28.01 7.76 19.46
N GLU A 346 -27.35 7.30 20.52
CA GLU A 346 -26.10 6.52 20.41
C GLU A 346 -26.29 5.24 19.57
N GLN A 347 -27.48 4.63 19.62
CA GLN A 347 -27.81 3.46 18.80
C GLN A 347 -27.83 3.80 17.31
N GLU A 348 -28.48 4.90 16.93
CA GLU A 348 -28.50 5.36 15.53
C GLU A 348 -27.11 5.79 15.06
N GLN A 349 -26.28 6.38 15.93
CA GLN A 349 -24.89 6.70 15.62
C GLN A 349 -24.09 5.43 15.31
N LYS A 350 -24.24 4.37 16.11
CA LYS A 350 -23.60 3.06 15.86
C LYS A 350 -24.11 2.43 14.56
N GLU A 351 -25.40 2.55 14.26
CA GLU A 351 -25.98 2.05 13.01
C GLU A 351 -25.46 2.82 11.79
N PHE A 352 -25.38 4.13 11.87
CA PHE A 352 -24.77 4.98 10.83
C PHE A 352 -23.31 4.58 10.60
N VAL A 353 -22.51 4.43 11.65
CA VAL A 353 -21.09 4.06 11.50
C VAL A 353 -20.95 2.68 10.84
N LYS A 354 -21.79 1.70 11.21
CA LYS A 354 -21.79 0.37 10.57
C LYS A 354 -22.20 0.43 9.10
N LEU A 355 -23.27 1.15 8.78
CA LEU A 355 -23.81 1.29 7.43
C LEU A 355 -22.84 2.05 6.53
N TYR A 356 -22.38 3.23 6.96
CA TYR A 356 -21.46 4.05 6.20
C TYR A 356 -20.10 3.37 6.02
N GLY A 357 -19.60 2.68 7.05
CA GLY A 357 -18.41 1.83 6.92
C GLY A 357 -18.58 0.73 5.87
N ALA A 358 -19.76 0.11 5.78
CA ALA A 358 -20.05 -0.88 4.73
C ALA A 358 -20.04 -0.25 3.32
N ILE A 359 -20.60 0.94 3.18
CA ILE A 359 -20.60 1.71 1.93
C ILE A 359 -19.18 2.03 1.50
N LEU A 360 -18.32 2.50 2.42
CA LEU A 360 -16.92 2.79 2.13
C LEU A 360 -16.17 1.54 1.64
N ARG A 361 -16.36 0.39 2.29
CA ARG A 361 -15.73 -0.88 1.88
C ARG A 361 -16.18 -1.33 0.50
N VAL A 362 -17.50 -1.32 0.23
CA VAL A 362 -18.03 -1.71 -1.09
C VAL A 362 -17.58 -0.72 -2.17
N LYS A 363 -17.57 0.58 -1.89
CA LYS A 363 -17.05 1.60 -2.81
C LYS A 363 -15.57 1.40 -3.11
N ASN A 364 -14.75 1.06 -2.11
CA ASN A 364 -13.33 0.75 -2.31
C ASN A 364 -13.14 -0.45 -3.25
N ILE A 365 -13.93 -1.51 -3.08
CA ILE A 365 -13.93 -2.66 -4.01
C ILE A 365 -14.37 -2.24 -5.42
N LEU A 366 -15.48 -1.51 -5.53
CA LEU A 366 -16.04 -1.05 -6.80
C LEU A 366 -15.09 -0.12 -7.57
N SER A 367 -14.33 0.73 -6.88
CA SER A 367 -13.33 1.63 -7.50
C SER A 367 -12.26 0.92 -8.33
N SER A 368 -12.13 -0.39 -8.13
CA SER A 368 -11.20 -1.20 -8.90
C SER A 368 -11.77 -1.67 -10.25
N PHE A 369 -13.08 -1.64 -10.44
CA PHE A 369 -13.75 -2.02 -11.69
C PHE A 369 -13.89 -0.79 -12.59
N ASP A 370 -13.51 -0.94 -13.86
CA ASP A 370 -13.58 0.18 -14.82
C ASP A 370 -15.04 0.62 -15.05
N GLU A 371 -15.99 -0.32 -14.91
CA GLU A 371 -17.43 -0.10 -15.02
C GLU A 371 -18.02 0.82 -13.94
N PHE A 372 -17.32 1.03 -12.83
CA PHE A 372 -17.83 1.86 -11.74
C PHE A 372 -17.74 3.37 -12.03
N VAL A 373 -16.83 3.78 -12.90
CA VAL A 373 -16.61 5.19 -13.23
C VAL A 373 -17.88 5.79 -13.83
N GLY A 374 -18.46 6.81 -13.17
CA GLY A 374 -19.70 7.45 -13.58
C GLY A 374 -20.98 6.75 -13.10
N GLN A 375 -20.86 5.68 -12.30
CA GLN A 375 -21.97 4.98 -11.65
C GLN A 375 -22.13 5.38 -10.17
N GLU A 376 -21.45 6.43 -9.71
CA GLU A 376 -21.56 6.92 -8.34
C GLU A 376 -22.95 7.54 -8.07
N ILE A 377 -23.65 7.03 -7.05
CA ILE A 377 -25.02 7.46 -6.70
C ILE A 377 -25.04 8.70 -5.80
N LEU A 378 -24.03 8.86 -4.95
CA LEU A 378 -23.88 10.04 -4.08
C LEU A 378 -23.16 11.15 -4.84
N SER A 379 -23.67 12.38 -4.71
CA SER A 379 -22.92 13.54 -5.19
C SER A 379 -21.65 13.72 -4.37
N GLN A 380 -20.64 14.41 -4.92
CA GLN A 380 -19.42 14.74 -4.18
C GLN A 380 -19.73 15.51 -2.88
N ARG A 381 -20.75 16.37 -2.90
CA ARG A 381 -21.21 17.11 -1.73
C ARG A 381 -21.78 16.18 -0.64
N ASP A 382 -22.65 15.24 -1.02
CA ASP A 382 -23.21 14.28 -0.06
C ASP A 382 -22.10 13.41 0.55
N VAL A 383 -21.11 13.00 -0.25
CA VAL A 383 -19.96 12.23 0.23
C VAL A 383 -19.19 13.01 1.28
N GLN A 384 -18.91 14.30 1.04
CA GLN A 384 -18.25 15.18 2.00
C GLN A 384 -19.05 15.32 3.30
N ASP A 385 -20.35 15.57 3.20
CA ASP A 385 -21.22 15.72 4.37
C ASP A 385 -21.25 14.44 5.22
N TYR A 386 -21.41 13.28 4.60
CA TYR A 386 -21.35 12.00 5.32
C TYR A 386 -19.95 11.68 5.89
N HIS A 387 -18.87 12.09 5.22
CA HIS A 387 -17.52 11.99 5.77
C HIS A 387 -17.36 12.82 7.03
N SER A 388 -17.83 14.08 7.00
CA SER A 388 -17.82 14.95 8.18
C SER A 388 -18.54 14.30 9.35
N MET A 389 -19.77 13.83 9.13
CA MET A 389 -20.56 13.14 10.16
C MET A 389 -19.83 11.91 10.72
N TYR A 390 -19.22 11.10 9.85
CA TYR A 390 -18.48 9.90 10.25
C TYR A 390 -17.24 10.22 11.09
N ILE A 391 -16.49 11.24 10.71
CA ILE A 391 -15.30 11.68 11.46
C ILE A 391 -15.69 12.32 12.79
N ASP A 392 -16.79 13.07 12.83
CA ASP A 392 -17.25 13.70 14.07
C ASP A 392 -17.69 12.64 15.08
N LEU A 393 -18.43 11.63 14.65
CA LEU A 393 -18.76 10.46 15.47
C LEU A 393 -17.53 9.67 15.89
N TYR A 394 -16.51 9.53 15.02
CA TYR A 394 -15.24 8.93 15.40
C TYR A 394 -14.59 9.68 16.57
N ASN A 395 -14.58 11.01 16.54
CA ASN A 395 -13.97 11.81 17.59
C ASN A 395 -14.80 11.83 18.88
N GLU A 396 -16.12 11.79 18.78
CA GLU A 396 -17.03 11.76 19.92
C GLU A 396 -17.00 10.41 20.63
N LEU A 397 -17.03 9.31 19.88
CA LEU A 397 -17.11 7.95 20.42
C LEU A 397 -15.74 7.37 20.80
N ARG A 398 -14.63 8.00 20.37
CA ARG A 398 -13.29 7.60 20.78
C ARG A 398 -13.10 7.92 22.27
N PRO A 399 -12.69 6.95 23.10
CA PRO A 399 -12.45 7.21 24.50
C PRO A 399 -11.34 8.26 24.65
N LYS A 400 -11.67 9.38 25.31
CA LYS A 400 -10.67 10.21 25.97
C LYS A 400 -10.14 9.35 27.11
N SER A 401 -8.92 8.82 26.94
CA SER A 401 -8.09 8.17 27.97
C SER A 401 -8.61 8.33 29.41
N ASP A 402 -9.51 7.44 29.84
CA ASP A 402 -9.95 7.32 31.23
C ASP A 402 -10.08 5.82 31.53
N GLU A 403 -9.16 5.32 32.35
CA GLU A 403 -8.86 3.90 32.58
C GLU A 403 -9.95 3.08 33.32
N ASN A 404 -11.18 3.58 33.51
CA ASN A 404 -12.10 2.93 34.46
C ASN A 404 -13.58 2.89 34.06
N LYS A 405 -13.90 2.64 32.78
CA LYS A 405 -15.23 2.15 32.40
C LYS A 405 -15.10 1.04 31.36
N GLU A 406 -15.72 -0.10 31.64
CA GLU A 406 -15.91 -1.16 30.64
C GLU A 406 -16.56 -0.53 29.39
N ASN A 407 -15.80 -0.49 28.29
CA ASN A 407 -16.18 0.19 27.07
C ASN A 407 -17.17 -0.66 26.27
N ILE A 408 -18.44 -0.30 26.32
CA ILE A 408 -19.49 -0.87 25.44
C ILE A 408 -19.25 -0.47 23.96
N ASN A 409 -18.27 0.39 23.68
CA ASN A 409 -17.89 0.85 22.34
C ASN A 409 -16.81 -0.01 21.65
N ASP A 410 -16.27 -1.05 22.31
CA ASP A 410 -15.18 -1.88 21.76
C ASP A 410 -15.55 -2.64 20.46
N ASP A 411 -16.86 -2.77 20.14
CA ASP A 411 -17.34 -3.48 18.95
C ASP A 411 -17.44 -2.60 17.68
N LEU A 412 -17.15 -1.29 17.76
CA LEU A 412 -17.30 -0.38 16.62
C LEU A 412 -15.95 -0.15 15.89
N VAL A 413 -15.81 -0.74 14.71
CA VAL A 413 -14.62 -0.55 13.86
C VAL A 413 -14.86 0.59 12.87
N PHE A 414 -14.05 1.65 12.96
CA PHE A 414 -14.09 2.77 12.04
C PHE A 414 -13.14 2.59 10.85
N GLU A 415 -13.65 2.83 9.64
CA GLU A 415 -12.92 2.71 8.37
C GLU A 415 -12.17 4.01 8.02
N MET A 416 -11.44 4.57 8.98
CA MET A 416 -10.80 5.90 8.84
C MET A 416 -9.79 5.98 7.71
N GLU A 417 -9.18 4.87 7.33
CA GLU A 417 -8.26 4.81 6.19
C GLU A 417 -8.97 5.01 4.84
N LEU A 418 -10.21 4.52 4.70
CA LEU A 418 -11.01 4.68 3.49
C LEU A 418 -11.52 6.12 3.36
N ILE A 419 -11.90 6.75 4.47
CA ILE A 419 -12.24 8.18 4.50
C ILE A 419 -11.04 9.03 4.06
N LYS A 420 -9.85 8.70 4.58
CA LYS A 420 -8.62 9.42 4.20
C LYS A 420 -8.38 9.36 2.69
N GLN A 421 -8.82 8.35 1.95
CA GLN A 421 -8.62 8.30 0.50
C GLN A 421 -9.36 9.40 -0.27
N VAL A 422 -10.44 9.96 0.26
CA VAL A 422 -11.30 10.87 -0.48
C VAL A 422 -10.68 12.26 -0.65
N GLU A 423 -10.78 12.75 -1.89
CA GLU A 423 -10.10 13.89 -2.53
C GLU A 423 -10.44 15.23 -1.88
N ILE A 424 -9.85 15.50 -0.72
CA ILE A 424 -9.73 16.86 -0.22
C ILE A 424 -8.28 17.05 0.19
N ASN A 425 -7.49 17.41 -0.82
CA ASN A 425 -6.14 17.92 -0.64
C ASN A 425 -6.19 19.45 -0.51
N ILE A 426 -5.04 20.06 -0.19
CA ILE A 426 -4.97 21.51 -0.07
C ILE A 426 -5.29 22.21 -1.41
N ASP A 427 -4.95 21.60 -2.54
CA ASP A 427 -5.17 22.18 -3.86
C ASP A 427 -6.66 22.37 -4.16
N TYR A 428 -7.51 21.41 -3.78
CA TYR A 428 -8.96 21.54 -3.89
C TYR A 428 -9.50 22.65 -2.98
N ILE A 429 -8.98 22.79 -1.76
CA ILE A 429 -9.35 23.90 -0.87
C ILE A 429 -8.92 25.25 -1.49
N LEU A 430 -7.71 25.33 -2.05
CA LEU A 430 -7.24 26.53 -2.72
C LEU A 430 -8.09 26.87 -3.95
N GLU A 431 -8.59 25.86 -4.67
CA GLU A 431 -9.54 26.07 -5.76
C GLU A 431 -10.86 26.67 -5.26
N LEU A 432 -11.42 26.16 -4.16
CA LEU A 432 -12.61 26.76 -3.54
C LEU A 432 -12.33 28.19 -3.05
N ILE A 433 -11.14 28.44 -2.50
CA ILE A 433 -10.73 29.79 -2.09
C ILE A 433 -10.59 30.72 -3.30
N ARG A 434 -10.08 30.23 -4.44
CA ARG A 434 -10.06 30.98 -5.72
C ARG A 434 -11.48 31.33 -6.16
N GLN A 435 -12.41 30.39 -6.12
CA GLN A 435 -13.81 30.65 -6.45
C GLN A 435 -14.45 31.69 -5.51
N TYR A 436 -14.12 31.64 -4.21
CA TYR A 436 -14.57 32.65 -3.25
C TYR A 436 -13.96 34.03 -3.56
N HIS A 437 -12.68 34.09 -3.91
CA HIS A 437 -11.98 35.31 -4.30
C HIS A 437 -12.55 35.92 -5.59
N ASP A 438 -12.75 35.09 -6.63
CA ASP A 438 -13.37 35.49 -7.91
C ASP A 438 -14.80 36.02 -7.74
N SER A 439 -15.52 35.53 -6.73
CA SER A 439 -16.84 36.07 -6.33
C SER A 439 -16.76 37.45 -5.63
N HIS A 440 -15.58 38.06 -5.59
CA HIS A 440 -15.26 39.28 -4.86
C HIS A 440 -15.57 39.15 -3.35
N LEU A 441 -15.31 37.96 -2.78
CA LEU A 441 -15.51 37.65 -1.36
C LEU A 441 -16.97 37.77 -0.88
N ASN A 442 -17.94 37.64 -1.80
CA ASN A 442 -19.36 37.83 -1.47
C ASN A 442 -20.13 36.52 -1.30
N ASN A 443 -19.71 35.43 -1.96
CA ASN A 443 -20.44 34.19 -1.91
C ASN A 443 -20.11 33.38 -0.65
N LYS A 444 -20.87 33.65 0.42
CA LYS A 444 -20.72 32.96 1.71
C LYS A 444 -21.03 31.46 1.67
N GLU A 445 -21.70 30.96 0.63
CA GLU A 445 -21.91 29.51 0.48
C GLU A 445 -20.59 28.78 0.24
N ILE A 446 -19.64 29.41 -0.47
CA ILE A 446 -18.31 28.84 -0.73
C ILE A 446 -17.51 28.72 0.58
N LEU A 447 -17.67 29.66 1.52
CA LEU A 447 -17.06 29.54 2.85
C LEU A 447 -17.59 28.34 3.63
N VAL A 448 -18.88 28.03 3.50
CA VAL A 448 -19.49 26.84 4.10
C VAL A 448 -18.93 25.58 3.44
N ASP A 449 -18.79 25.57 2.12
CA ASP A 449 -18.23 24.43 1.39
C ASP A 449 -16.74 24.22 1.73
N ILE A 450 -15.96 25.30 1.92
CA ILE A 450 -14.57 25.22 2.40
C ILE A 450 -14.51 24.66 3.82
N ASP A 451 -15.29 25.20 4.76
CA ASP A 451 -15.30 24.72 6.14
C ASP A 451 -15.69 23.23 6.20
N LYS A 452 -16.72 22.84 5.47
CA LYS A 452 -17.12 21.44 5.32
C LYS A 452 -15.98 20.59 4.78
N ALA A 453 -15.37 20.98 3.66
CA ALA A 453 -14.29 20.22 3.04
C ALA A 453 -13.08 20.06 3.97
N VAL A 454 -12.69 21.12 4.69
CA VAL A 454 -11.62 21.07 5.69
C VAL A 454 -11.99 20.14 6.84
N ASN A 455 -13.23 20.18 7.34
CA ASN A 455 -13.69 19.30 8.42
C ASN A 455 -13.80 17.84 7.97
N SER A 456 -14.18 17.56 6.72
CA SER A 456 -14.23 16.21 6.14
C SER A 456 -12.85 15.57 5.95
N SER A 457 -11.75 16.32 6.11
CA SER A 457 -10.38 15.83 5.91
C SER A 457 -9.57 15.89 7.19
N ILE A 458 -9.19 14.72 7.71
CA ILE A 458 -8.35 14.60 8.93
C ILE A 458 -7.02 15.35 8.76
N GLU A 459 -6.46 15.36 7.55
CA GLU A 459 -5.19 16.03 7.25
C GLU A 459 -5.33 17.55 7.08
N LEU A 460 -6.53 18.07 6.78
CA LEU A 460 -6.77 19.51 6.69
C LEU A 460 -7.30 20.07 7.99
N ARG A 461 -7.93 19.25 8.84
CA ARG A 461 -8.43 19.65 10.15
C ARG A 461 -7.32 20.22 11.04
N ASN A 462 -6.12 19.63 11.03
CA ASN A 462 -4.95 20.18 11.77
C ASN A 462 -4.35 21.45 11.15
N LYS A 463 -4.86 21.86 9.98
CA LYS A 463 -4.52 23.09 9.24
C LYS A 463 -5.70 24.06 9.19
N LYS A 464 -6.83 23.74 9.80
CA LYS A 464 -8.09 24.48 9.67
C LYS A 464 -7.90 25.94 10.05
N ASP A 465 -7.28 26.19 11.20
CA ASP A 465 -7.04 27.54 11.68
C ASP A 465 -6.11 28.34 10.76
N LEU A 466 -5.13 27.69 10.09
CA LEU A 466 -4.29 28.35 9.09
C LEU A 466 -5.12 28.75 7.86
N ILE A 467 -6.02 27.87 7.41
CA ILE A 467 -6.91 28.12 6.28
C ILE A 467 -7.89 29.25 6.61
N GLU A 468 -8.53 29.21 7.78
CA GLU A 468 -9.45 30.26 8.25
C GLU A 468 -8.75 31.62 8.39
N GLN A 469 -7.56 31.64 8.99
CA GLN A 469 -6.76 32.86 9.11
C GLN A 469 -6.33 33.41 7.75
N PHE A 470 -5.99 32.53 6.80
CA PHE A 470 -5.66 32.95 5.44
C PHE A 470 -6.88 33.56 4.73
N ILE A 471 -8.02 32.89 4.78
CA ILE A 471 -9.28 33.40 4.21
C ILE A 471 -9.63 34.77 4.79
N ALA A 472 -9.46 34.96 6.10
CA ALA A 472 -9.68 36.24 6.76
C ALA A 472 -8.68 37.34 6.35
N SER A 473 -7.52 36.96 5.79
CA SER A 473 -6.49 37.89 5.31
C SER A 473 -6.58 38.25 3.83
N LEU A 474 -7.44 37.57 3.06
CA LEU A 474 -7.59 37.80 1.62
C LEU A 474 -8.15 39.19 1.31
N THR A 475 -7.69 39.76 0.20
CA THR A 475 -8.16 41.06 -0.31
C THR A 475 -8.59 40.90 -1.77
N VAL A 476 -9.40 41.81 -2.32
CA VAL A 476 -9.91 41.66 -3.69
C VAL A 476 -8.78 41.68 -4.75
N ASP A 477 -7.64 42.29 -4.43
CA ASP A 477 -6.49 42.41 -5.33
C ASP A 477 -5.41 41.32 -5.12
N SER A 478 -5.59 40.40 -4.17
CA SER A 478 -4.60 39.35 -3.86
C SER A 478 -4.49 38.27 -4.94
N SER A 479 -3.30 37.71 -5.11
CA SER A 479 -3.13 36.44 -5.82
C SER A 479 -3.13 35.30 -4.80
N VAL A 480 -4.18 34.47 -4.84
CA VAL A 480 -4.42 33.42 -3.84
C VAL A 480 -3.22 32.48 -3.66
N ASP A 481 -2.58 32.05 -4.76
CA ASP A 481 -1.48 31.08 -4.70
C ASP A 481 -0.18 31.67 -4.11
N SER A 482 0.21 32.88 -4.49
CA SER A 482 1.41 33.52 -3.92
C SER A 482 1.21 33.86 -2.46
N ASP A 483 0.04 34.38 -2.13
CA ASP A 483 -0.26 34.89 -0.80
C ASP A 483 -0.41 33.72 0.19
N TRP A 484 -0.97 32.59 -0.27
CA TRP A 484 -0.97 31.36 0.52
C TRP A 484 0.45 30.87 0.82
N GLN A 485 1.34 30.84 -0.17
CA GLN A 485 2.72 30.40 0.04
C GLN A 485 3.47 31.31 1.01
N GLU A 486 3.32 32.63 0.89
CA GLU A 486 3.94 33.59 1.81
C GLU A 486 3.35 33.50 3.22
N PHE A 487 2.03 33.38 3.33
CA PHE A 487 1.32 33.22 4.60
C PHE A 487 1.80 31.96 5.34
N VAL A 488 1.79 30.81 4.66
CA VAL A 488 2.23 29.54 5.24
C VAL A 488 3.70 29.59 5.63
N LYS A 489 4.56 30.18 4.79
CA LYS A 489 6.00 30.34 5.10
C LYS A 489 6.21 31.18 6.37
N SER A 490 5.54 32.33 6.45
CA SER A 490 5.62 33.23 7.60
C SER A 490 5.15 32.54 8.89
N ARG A 491 4.01 31.83 8.85
CA ARG A 491 3.49 31.07 9.98
C ARG A 491 4.39 29.92 10.41
N LYS A 492 4.92 29.17 9.44
CA LYS A 492 5.88 28.08 9.67
C LYS A 492 7.11 28.56 10.43
N ILE A 493 7.72 29.66 10.01
CA ILE A 493 8.89 30.25 10.67
C ILE A 493 8.52 30.70 12.10
N LYS A 494 7.40 31.42 12.24
CA LYS A 494 6.97 31.96 13.55
C LYS A 494 6.67 30.85 14.57
N GLU A 495 5.96 29.80 14.16
CA GLU A 495 5.64 28.67 15.04
C GLU A 495 6.89 27.85 15.39
N LEU A 496 7.83 27.68 14.45
CA LEU A 496 9.10 27.01 14.73
C LEU A 496 9.96 27.78 15.73
N ASP A 497 10.08 29.10 15.54
CA ASP A 497 10.81 29.97 16.46
C ASP A 497 10.18 29.93 17.86
N GLN A 498 8.86 29.88 17.97
CA GLN A 498 8.19 29.70 19.26
C GLN A 498 8.56 28.39 19.94
N ILE A 499 8.57 27.26 19.20
CA ILE A 499 8.99 25.96 19.74
C ILE A 499 10.45 26.02 20.21
N ILE A 500 11.33 26.64 19.43
CA ILE A 500 12.74 26.82 19.77
C ILE A 500 12.90 27.61 21.06
N ASP A 501 12.15 28.69 21.23
CA ASP A 501 12.23 29.56 22.40
C ASP A 501 11.64 28.87 23.65
N ASP A 502 10.47 28.24 23.52
CA ASP A 502 9.78 27.53 24.61
C ASP A 502 10.62 26.37 25.16
N GLU A 503 11.24 25.61 24.25
CA GLU A 503 12.02 24.42 24.60
C GLU A 503 13.52 24.71 24.79
N LYS A 504 13.94 25.96 24.55
CA LYS A 504 15.35 26.44 24.58
C LYS A 504 16.28 25.59 23.71
N LEU A 505 15.85 25.33 22.48
CA LEU A 505 16.59 24.52 21.51
C LEU A 505 17.72 25.33 20.84
N ASP A 506 18.71 24.63 20.30
CA ASP A 506 19.68 25.28 19.40
C ASP A 506 18.98 25.66 18.09
N LYS A 507 18.88 26.97 17.82
CA LYS A 507 18.15 27.50 16.66
C LYS A 507 18.70 26.94 15.33
N LYS A 508 20.02 26.98 15.13
CA LYS A 508 20.62 26.60 13.83
C LYS A 508 20.48 25.10 13.58
N ALA A 509 20.74 24.28 14.60
CA ALA A 509 20.61 22.83 14.51
C ALA A 509 19.13 22.41 14.34
N THR A 510 18.20 23.07 15.03
CA THR A 510 16.76 22.80 14.90
C THR A 510 16.24 23.09 13.49
N TYR A 511 16.61 24.23 12.90
CA TYR A 511 16.24 24.55 11.52
C TYR A 511 16.74 23.49 10.54
N THR A 512 18.02 23.11 10.64
CA THR A 512 18.61 22.08 9.78
C THR A 512 17.91 20.72 9.95
N PHE A 513 17.59 20.35 11.20
CA PHE A 513 16.89 19.10 11.50
C PHE A 513 15.49 19.08 10.89
N VAL A 514 14.73 20.17 11.02
CA VAL A 514 13.39 20.30 10.46
C VAL A 514 13.43 20.33 8.93
N GLU A 515 14.35 21.07 8.30
CA GLU A 515 14.51 21.06 6.83
C GLU A 515 14.78 19.66 6.28
N ASN A 516 15.66 18.89 6.94
CA ASN A 516 15.91 17.50 6.58
C ASN A 516 14.64 16.66 6.70
N ALA A 517 13.85 16.84 7.77
CA ALA A 517 12.58 16.14 7.93
C ALA A 517 11.58 16.46 6.82
N PHE A 518 11.46 17.73 6.41
CA PHE A 518 10.60 18.14 5.27
C PHE A 518 11.08 17.58 3.94
N ARG A 519 12.40 17.53 3.71
CA ARG A 519 12.98 16.91 2.51
C ARG A 519 12.74 15.40 2.47
N ASP A 520 12.95 14.73 3.61
CA ASP A 520 12.92 13.28 3.71
C ASP A 520 11.49 12.73 3.91
N GLY A 521 10.53 13.61 4.23
CA GLY A 521 9.11 13.29 4.37
C GLY A 521 8.71 12.68 5.71
N TYR A 522 9.59 12.71 6.70
CA TYR A 522 9.31 12.24 8.07
C TYR A 522 10.30 12.86 9.07
N ILE A 523 9.91 12.95 10.35
CA ILE A 523 10.83 13.32 11.43
C ILE A 523 11.58 12.09 11.93
N GLN A 524 12.91 12.16 11.90
CA GLN A 524 13.78 11.14 12.47
C GLN A 524 13.68 11.13 14.00
N SER A 525 13.13 10.05 14.56
CA SER A 525 13.06 9.85 16.01
C SER A 525 14.34 9.22 16.58
N THR A 526 15.11 8.54 15.73
CA THR A 526 16.35 7.82 16.05
C THR A 526 17.60 8.57 15.57
N GLY A 527 18.78 8.16 16.04
CA GLY A 527 20.05 8.81 15.72
C GLY A 527 20.41 9.99 16.63
N THR A 528 21.46 10.74 16.24
CA THR A 528 22.04 11.83 17.05
C THR A 528 21.45 13.21 16.72
N GLY A 529 20.69 13.34 15.63
CA GLY A 529 20.13 14.63 15.16
C GLY A 529 19.28 15.32 16.23
N LEU A 530 18.27 14.63 16.77
CA LEU A 530 17.44 15.15 17.85
C LEU A 530 18.23 15.42 19.15
N SER A 531 19.27 14.63 19.42
CA SER A 531 20.13 14.89 20.58
C SER A 531 21.00 16.15 20.42
N GLY A 532 21.27 16.55 19.18
CA GLY A 532 22.09 17.72 18.85
C GLY A 532 21.33 19.05 18.93
N ILE A 533 20.00 19.03 18.94
CA ILE A 533 19.18 20.25 19.06
C ILE A 533 18.80 20.59 20.50
N LEU A 534 18.88 19.61 21.41
CA LEU A 534 18.48 19.77 22.80
C LEU A 534 19.48 20.64 23.57
N PRO A 535 19.00 21.44 24.54
CA PRO A 535 19.88 22.19 25.43
C PRO A 535 20.79 21.26 26.25
N PRO A 536 21.89 21.78 26.82
CA PRO A 536 22.79 21.00 27.66
C PRO A 536 22.06 20.53 28.94
N ILE A 537 21.60 19.28 28.91
CA ILE A 537 20.98 18.57 30.04
C ILE A 537 21.90 17.42 30.44
N SER A 538 22.08 17.22 31.75
CA SER A 538 22.94 16.15 32.27
C SER A 538 22.55 14.78 31.71
N ARG A 539 23.54 14.01 31.25
CA ARG A 539 23.35 12.63 30.75
C ARG A 539 23.01 11.63 31.86
N PHE A 540 23.19 12.01 33.12
CA PHE A 540 23.12 11.11 34.28
C PHE A 540 22.10 11.57 35.34
N SER A 541 21.06 12.33 34.95
CA SER A 541 19.96 12.65 35.86
C SER A 541 19.24 11.38 36.32
N ALA A 542 19.10 11.16 37.62
CA ALA A 542 18.46 9.97 38.20
C ALA A 542 17.00 9.76 37.74
N ASP A 543 16.30 10.82 37.34
CA ASP A 543 14.87 10.81 37.02
C ASP A 543 14.51 10.72 35.52
N GLY A 544 15.51 10.47 34.66
CA GLY A 544 15.28 10.33 33.22
C GLY A 544 14.82 11.61 32.50
N GLU A 545 15.07 12.79 33.09
CA GLU A 545 14.62 14.10 32.59
C GLU A 545 15.01 14.36 31.13
N ARG A 546 16.22 13.96 30.73
CA ARG A 546 16.69 14.12 29.35
C ARG A 546 15.85 13.29 28.37
N SER A 547 15.41 12.11 28.77
CA SER A 547 14.56 11.25 27.92
C SER A 547 13.17 11.86 27.77
N LYS A 548 12.57 12.33 28.88
CA LYS A 548 11.27 13.01 28.87
C LYS A 548 11.30 14.26 28.01
N LYS A 549 12.32 15.12 28.17
CA LYS A 549 12.48 16.33 27.35
C LYS A 549 12.66 15.99 25.87
N ARG A 550 13.43 14.95 25.55
CA ARG A 550 13.60 14.46 24.18
C ARG A 550 12.26 14.06 23.56
N GLU A 551 11.46 13.32 24.31
CA GLU A 551 10.13 12.86 23.87
C GLU A 551 9.18 14.04 23.66
N THR A 552 9.10 14.97 24.61
CA THR A 552 8.29 16.20 24.48
C THR A 552 8.69 17.04 23.27
N VAL A 553 9.98 17.25 23.04
CA VAL A 553 10.47 18.02 21.88
C VAL A 553 10.17 17.27 20.58
N LEU A 554 10.33 15.94 20.56
CA LEU A 554 9.99 15.13 19.39
C LEU A 554 8.50 15.21 19.04
N GLU A 555 7.62 15.14 20.02
CA GLU A 555 6.17 15.30 19.83
C GLU A 555 5.83 16.70 19.29
N LYS A 556 6.35 17.77 19.89
CA LYS A 556 6.13 19.14 19.40
C LYS A 556 6.60 19.32 17.96
N LEU A 557 7.76 18.78 17.61
CA LEU A 557 8.28 18.85 16.24
C LEU A 557 7.46 17.98 15.27
N ARG A 558 6.96 16.82 15.71
CA ARG A 558 6.03 15.97 14.94
C ARG A 558 4.73 16.69 14.63
N ASP A 559 4.13 17.33 15.63
CA ASP A 559 2.91 18.12 15.45
C ASP A 559 3.15 19.28 14.48
N PHE A 560 4.27 19.98 14.65
CA PHE A 560 4.70 21.04 13.72
C PHE A 560 4.89 20.52 12.29
N PHE A 561 5.55 19.38 12.12
CA PHE A 561 5.74 18.75 10.83
C PHE A 561 4.40 18.37 10.20
N ASP A 562 3.54 17.63 10.89
CA ASP A 562 2.24 17.18 10.38
C ASP A 562 1.32 18.37 10.03
N ARG A 563 1.49 19.51 10.72
CA ARG A 563 0.77 20.76 10.46
C ARG A 563 1.22 21.45 9.18
N PHE A 564 2.52 21.52 8.88
CA PHE A 564 3.03 22.25 7.70
C PHE A 564 3.41 21.34 6.52
N PHE A 565 3.43 20.02 6.71
CA PHE A 565 3.72 19.05 5.66
C PHE A 565 2.59 19.00 4.64
N GLY A 566 2.97 19.00 3.35
CA GLY A 566 2.03 19.05 2.23
C GLY A 566 1.47 20.43 1.88
N ILE A 567 1.69 21.47 2.69
CA ILE A 567 1.22 22.85 2.42
C ILE A 567 2.34 23.88 2.32
N SER A 568 3.56 23.53 2.75
CA SER A 568 4.73 24.39 2.66
C SER A 568 5.75 23.81 1.70
N SER A 569 6.44 24.67 0.94
CA SER A 569 7.66 24.25 0.27
C SER A 569 8.70 23.81 1.32
N GLY A 570 9.47 22.76 1.06
CA GLY A 570 10.39 22.16 2.04
C GLY A 570 11.57 23.04 2.50
N LYS A 571 11.61 24.32 2.10
CA LYS A 571 12.64 25.29 2.50
C LYS A 571 12.11 26.17 3.63
N LEU A 572 12.90 26.34 4.69
CA LEU A 572 12.63 27.28 5.77
C LEU A 572 13.22 28.65 5.47
#